data_AF-A0A1Y5EAJ2-F1
#
_entry.id   AF-A0A1Y5EAJ2-F1
#
_cell.length_a   1.000
_cell.length_b   1.000
_cell.length_c   1.000
_cell.angle_alpha   90.00
_cell.angle_beta   90.00
_cell.angle_gamma   90.00
#
_symmetry.space_group_name_H-M   'P 1'
#
loop_
_entity.id
_entity.type
_entity.pdbx_description
1 polymer ?
#
loop_
_entity_poly.entity_id
_entity_poly.type
_entity_poly.pdbx_seq_one_letter_code
_entity_poly.pdbx_strand_id
1 'polypeptide(L)'
;MSKKKYSTSAISLIDEEVCMADEEFIVSKTDLRGYITYANRTFMEMALLSEDQLLNVNHNIIRHPDMPKGVFKLVWMAIKKEKEFFGYVKNLRSDGRYYWVFANITPEYDESGKLSGYLSVRRKPPVSAIEAIEPIYQQMLQIEKSAISDKVAEDKSIEFLQQQLESLKVEYQDLVISLFNGK
;
A
#
# COMPACT_ATOMS: atom_id res chain seq x y z
N MET A 1 -19.15 -5.27 -17.15
CA MET A 1 -18.77 -3.83 -17.08
C MET A 1 -17.35 -3.69 -17.59
N SER A 2 -17.07 -2.67 -18.42
CA SER A 2 -15.77 -2.47 -19.06
C SER A 2 -14.75 -1.89 -18.07
N LYS A 3 -13.53 -2.44 -18.05
CA LYS A 3 -12.44 -1.98 -17.17
C LYS A 3 -11.89 -0.66 -17.70
N LYS A 4 -11.87 0.39 -16.87
CA LYS A 4 -11.30 1.69 -17.24
C LYS A 4 -9.77 1.64 -17.06
N LYS A 5 -9.02 2.02 -18.08
CA LYS A 5 -7.62 2.44 -17.92
C LYS A 5 -7.66 3.92 -17.55
N TYR A 6 -7.44 4.23 -16.28
CA TYR A 6 -7.23 5.61 -15.87
C TYR A 6 -5.81 6.00 -16.27
N SER A 7 -5.68 7.02 -17.13
CA SER A 7 -4.39 7.59 -17.53
C SER A 7 -4.07 8.70 -16.55
N THR A 8 -3.09 8.49 -15.68
CA THR A 8 -2.43 9.58 -14.95
C THR A 8 -1.60 10.36 -15.97
N SER A 9 -2.22 11.33 -16.66
CA SER A 9 -1.48 12.41 -17.32
C SER A 9 -0.43 12.94 -16.34
N ALA A 10 0.81 13.16 -16.79
CA ALA A 10 2.00 13.34 -15.96
C ALA A 10 1.76 14.22 -14.72
N ILE A 11 1.42 13.59 -13.59
CA ILE A 11 1.27 14.26 -12.30
C ILE A 11 2.69 14.71 -11.89
N SER A 12 2.89 16.00 -11.69
CA SER A 12 4.13 16.50 -11.10
C SER A 12 4.13 16.15 -9.62
N LEU A 13 5.19 15.48 -9.15
CA LEU A 13 5.29 15.13 -7.73
C LEU A 13 5.59 16.37 -6.90
N ILE A 14 4.90 16.48 -5.77
CA ILE A 14 5.08 17.52 -4.76
C ILE A 14 5.41 16.80 -3.46
N ASP A 15 6.59 17.06 -2.90
CA ASP A 15 7.03 16.48 -1.64
C ASP A 15 6.40 17.21 -0.45
N GLU A 16 5.08 17.08 -0.32
CA GLU A 16 4.27 17.64 0.77
C GLU A 16 3.28 16.56 1.23
N GLU A 17 3.35 16.20 2.51
CA GLU A 17 2.40 15.26 3.11
C GLU A 17 1.08 15.94 3.45
N VAL A 18 -0.02 15.29 3.08
CA VAL A 18 -1.36 15.58 3.61
C VAL A 18 -1.70 14.52 4.65
N CYS A 19 -1.60 14.90 5.93
CA CYS A 19 -1.89 14.01 7.04
C CYS A 19 -3.38 13.68 7.13
N MET A 20 -3.69 12.41 7.36
CA MET A 20 -5.05 11.99 7.73
C MET A 20 -5.36 12.38 9.17
N ALA A 21 -6.62 12.66 9.49
CA ALA A 21 -7.04 12.86 10.89
C ALA A 21 -6.96 11.54 11.69
N ASP A 22 -6.83 11.64 13.01
CA ASP A 22 -6.60 10.48 13.89
C ASP A 22 -7.81 9.52 13.94
N GLU A 23 -9.01 10.06 13.79
CA GLU A 23 -10.31 9.40 13.91
C GLU A 23 -10.85 8.91 12.55
N GLU A 24 -10.17 9.26 11.46
CA GLU A 24 -10.58 8.90 10.11
C GLU A 24 -10.08 7.52 9.70
N PHE A 25 -10.90 6.83 8.93
CA PHE A 25 -10.56 5.55 8.33
C PHE A 25 -10.75 5.64 6.82
N ILE A 26 -9.73 5.28 6.07
CA ILE A 26 -9.89 5.00 4.65
C ILE A 26 -10.29 3.53 4.50
N VAL A 27 -11.40 3.28 3.80
CA VAL A 27 -11.91 1.93 3.54
C VAL A 27 -12.07 1.72 2.05
N SER A 28 -11.53 0.60 1.55
CA SER A 28 -11.72 0.19 0.16
C SER A 28 -11.87 -1.33 0.05
N LYS A 29 -12.69 -1.79 -0.89
CA LYS A 29 -12.79 -3.19 -1.29
C LYS A 29 -12.31 -3.37 -2.72
N THR A 30 -11.78 -4.54 -3.02
CA THR A 30 -11.31 -4.90 -4.36
C THR A 30 -11.78 -6.27 -4.78
N ASP A 31 -11.83 -6.53 -6.09
CA ASP A 31 -11.91 -7.90 -6.62
C ASP A 31 -10.58 -8.65 -6.43
N LEU A 32 -10.55 -9.95 -6.75
CA LEU A 32 -9.35 -10.80 -6.65
C LEU A 32 -8.14 -10.32 -7.48
N ARG A 33 -8.35 -9.38 -8.42
CA ARG A 33 -7.32 -8.81 -9.29
C ARG A 33 -6.91 -7.40 -8.84
N GLY A 34 -7.46 -6.90 -7.73
CA GLY A 34 -7.13 -5.60 -7.16
C GLY A 34 -7.89 -4.43 -7.81
N TYR A 35 -8.97 -4.67 -8.56
CA TYR A 35 -9.83 -3.58 -9.04
C TYR A 35 -10.79 -3.15 -7.94
N ILE A 36 -10.86 -1.85 -7.68
CA ILE A 36 -11.69 -1.28 -6.61
C ILE A 36 -13.17 -1.52 -6.92
N THR A 37 -13.86 -2.16 -5.97
CA THR A 37 -15.31 -2.42 -6.00
C THR A 37 -16.07 -1.50 -5.06
N TYR A 38 -15.38 -0.89 -4.10
CA TYR A 38 -15.92 0.06 -3.14
C TYR A 38 -14.82 1.00 -2.63
N ALA A 39 -15.15 2.27 -2.43
CA ALA A 39 -14.32 3.28 -1.78
C ALA A 39 -15.20 4.15 -0.90
N ASN A 40 -14.81 4.37 0.36
CA ASN A 40 -15.53 5.29 1.22
C ASN A 40 -15.20 6.76 0.90
N ARG A 41 -15.97 7.69 1.49
CA ARG A 41 -15.80 9.13 1.29
C ARG A 41 -14.41 9.64 1.67
N THR A 42 -13.87 9.18 2.80
CA THR A 42 -12.51 9.52 3.23
C THR A 42 -11.46 9.09 2.20
N PHE A 43 -11.62 7.94 1.54
CA PHE A 43 -10.72 7.55 0.47
C PHE A 43 -10.76 8.56 -0.69
N MET A 44 -11.96 8.95 -1.13
CA MET A 44 -12.14 9.90 -2.21
C MET A 44 -11.51 11.26 -1.90
N GLU A 45 -11.72 11.77 -0.69
CA GLU A 45 -11.19 13.06 -0.22
C GLU A 45 -9.67 13.03 -0.07
N MET A 46 -9.11 11.93 0.46
CA MET A 46 -7.67 11.76 0.64
C MET A 46 -6.94 11.53 -0.69
N ALA A 47 -7.53 10.83 -1.65
CA ALA A 47 -6.94 10.64 -2.97
C ALA A 47 -7.18 11.83 -3.93
N LEU A 48 -8.14 12.71 -3.61
CA LEU A 48 -8.72 13.69 -4.53
C LEU A 48 -9.21 13.03 -5.82
N LEU A 49 -9.93 11.92 -5.66
CA LEU A 49 -10.53 11.16 -6.75
C LEU A 49 -11.99 10.90 -6.41
N SER A 50 -12.85 11.15 -7.38
CA SER A 50 -14.28 10.84 -7.30
C SER A 50 -14.55 9.34 -7.44
N GLU A 51 -15.73 8.90 -7.03
CA GLU A 51 -16.12 7.48 -7.04
C GLU A 51 -15.99 6.87 -8.44
N ASP A 52 -16.43 7.58 -9.48
CA ASP A 52 -16.38 7.10 -10.87
C ASP A 52 -14.97 7.01 -11.46
N GLN A 53 -14.00 7.70 -10.85
CA GLN A 53 -12.57 7.61 -11.13
C GLN A 53 -11.91 6.44 -10.38
N LEU A 54 -12.47 6.02 -9.23
CA LEU A 54 -11.95 4.91 -8.41
C LEU A 54 -12.57 3.56 -8.79
N LEU A 55 -13.89 3.49 -8.99
CA LEU A 55 -14.58 2.23 -9.23
C LEU A 55 -14.15 1.56 -10.53
N ASN A 56 -13.90 0.25 -10.45
CA ASN A 56 -13.38 -0.59 -11.53
C ASN A 56 -12.00 -0.16 -12.07
N VAL A 57 -11.23 0.59 -11.27
CA VAL A 57 -9.83 0.91 -11.53
C VAL A 57 -8.95 0.12 -10.58
N ASN A 58 -7.75 -0.26 -11.04
CA ASN A 58 -6.81 -1.00 -10.20
C ASN A 58 -6.33 -0.10 -9.04
N HIS A 59 -6.23 -0.67 -7.84
CA HIS A 59 -5.86 0.06 -6.62
C HIS A 59 -4.50 0.77 -6.74
N ASN A 60 -3.63 0.32 -7.65
CA ASN A 60 -2.36 0.98 -7.97
C ASN A 60 -2.48 2.42 -8.51
N ILE A 61 -3.68 2.93 -8.81
CA ILE A 61 -3.91 4.33 -9.22
C ILE A 61 -3.35 5.36 -8.22
N ILE A 62 -3.34 5.03 -6.92
CA ILE A 62 -2.81 5.89 -5.86
C ILE A 62 -1.39 5.49 -5.43
N ARG A 63 -0.70 4.61 -6.16
CA ARG A 63 0.62 4.14 -5.76
C ARG A 63 1.64 5.28 -5.92
N HIS A 64 2.31 5.64 -4.81
CA HIS A 64 3.43 6.57 -4.88
C HIS A 64 4.67 5.90 -5.51
N PRO A 65 5.46 6.61 -6.35
CA PRO A 65 6.70 6.07 -6.91
C PRO A 65 7.76 5.72 -5.85
N ASP A 66 7.72 6.37 -4.68
CA ASP A 66 8.59 6.03 -3.53
C ASP A 66 8.12 4.78 -2.74
N MET A 67 7.18 4.00 -3.28
CA MET A 67 6.85 2.70 -2.68
C MET A 67 7.56 1.57 -3.42
N PRO A 68 8.43 0.79 -2.74
CA PRO A 68 9.14 -0.33 -3.35
C PRO A 68 8.18 -1.37 -3.95
N LYS A 69 8.53 -1.91 -5.12
CA LYS A 69 7.81 -3.04 -5.74
C LYS A 69 7.80 -4.27 -4.83
N GLY A 70 8.89 -4.51 -4.10
CA GLY A 70 9.01 -5.60 -3.14
C GLY A 70 7.90 -5.60 -2.07
N VAL A 71 7.53 -4.44 -1.54
CA VAL A 71 6.46 -4.32 -0.52
C VAL A 71 5.10 -4.79 -1.08
N PHE A 72 4.75 -4.38 -2.30
CA PHE A 72 3.50 -4.83 -2.93
C PHE A 72 3.51 -6.32 -3.28
N LYS A 73 4.68 -6.87 -3.61
CA LYS A 73 4.80 -8.32 -3.78
C LYS A 73 4.56 -9.06 -2.46
N LEU A 74 5.02 -8.54 -1.31
CA LEU A 74 4.67 -9.10 0.00
C LEU A 74 3.17 -9.05 0.27
N VAL A 75 2.50 -7.93 -0.05
CA VAL A 75 1.03 -7.81 0.01
C VAL A 75 0.38 -8.95 -0.77
N TRP A 76 0.74 -9.11 -2.06
CA TRP A 76 0.16 -10.13 -2.92
C TRP A 76 0.48 -11.55 -2.45
N MET A 77 1.67 -11.79 -1.90
CA MET A 77 2.05 -13.10 -1.34
C MET A 77 1.23 -13.45 -0.10
N ALA A 78 0.90 -12.49 0.75
CA ALA A 78 0.09 -12.70 1.95
C ALA A 78 -1.38 -12.97 1.59
N ILE A 79 -2.01 -12.06 0.84
CA ILE A 79 -3.45 -12.12 0.58
C ILE A 79 -3.84 -13.28 -0.35
N LYS A 80 -2.95 -13.71 -1.26
CA LYS A 80 -3.16 -14.93 -2.07
C LYS A 80 -3.06 -16.23 -1.27
N LYS A 81 -2.46 -16.19 -0.08
CA LYS A 81 -2.45 -17.28 0.89
C LYS A 81 -3.57 -17.13 1.92
N GLU A 82 -4.54 -16.24 1.66
CA GLU A 82 -5.65 -15.93 2.56
C GLU A 82 -5.16 -15.48 3.95
N LYS A 83 -4.02 -14.81 4.00
CA LYS A 83 -3.49 -14.18 5.21
C LYS A 83 -3.73 -12.68 5.16
N GLU A 84 -3.90 -12.09 6.34
CA GLU A 84 -3.88 -10.65 6.49
C GLU A 84 -2.48 -10.07 6.22
N PHE A 85 -2.45 -8.80 5.88
CA PHE A 85 -1.21 -8.03 5.70
C PHE A 85 -1.32 -6.71 6.44
N PHE A 86 -0.24 -6.33 7.12
CA PHE A 86 -0.06 -5.00 7.68
C PHE A 86 1.15 -4.32 7.04
N GLY A 87 1.07 -3.02 6.77
CA GLY A 87 2.22 -2.27 6.27
C GLY A 87 2.00 -0.77 6.23
N TYR A 88 3.10 -0.03 6.17
CA TYR A 88 3.09 1.41 5.92
C TYR A 88 3.14 1.67 4.42
N VAL A 89 2.24 2.51 3.91
CA VAL A 89 2.12 2.78 2.47
C VAL A 89 2.03 4.28 2.23
N LYS A 90 2.96 4.81 1.42
CA LYS A 90 2.90 6.17 0.85
C LYS A 90 2.00 6.13 -0.38
N ASN A 91 0.94 6.93 -0.38
CA ASN A 91 -0.01 7.02 -1.47
C ASN A 91 0.10 8.38 -2.16
N LEU A 92 0.00 8.38 -3.48
CA LEU A 92 -0.04 9.58 -4.32
C LEU A 92 -1.46 10.15 -4.34
N ARG A 93 -1.58 11.46 -4.15
CA ARG A 93 -2.79 12.25 -4.36
C ARG A 93 -2.84 12.74 -5.81
N SER A 94 -4.03 12.96 -6.34
CA SER A 94 -4.19 13.41 -7.74
C SER A 94 -3.61 14.80 -8.03
N ASP A 95 -3.36 15.60 -6.98
CA ASP A 95 -2.71 16.92 -7.06
C ASP A 95 -1.16 16.86 -6.97
N GLY A 96 -0.58 15.66 -6.89
CA GLY A 96 0.87 15.44 -6.84
C GLY A 96 1.47 15.34 -5.45
N ARG A 97 0.72 15.69 -4.40
CA ARG A 97 1.11 15.50 -2.99
C ARG A 97 0.97 14.04 -2.57
N TYR A 98 1.32 13.71 -1.33
CA TYR A 98 1.19 12.33 -0.82
C TYR A 98 0.54 12.26 0.55
N TYR A 99 0.23 11.04 0.99
CA TYR A 99 -0.19 10.74 2.35
C TYR A 99 0.29 9.35 2.77
N TRP A 100 0.75 9.23 4.01
CA TRP A 100 1.08 7.92 4.59
C TRP A 100 -0.13 7.28 5.28
N VAL A 101 -0.20 5.96 5.21
CA VAL A 101 -1.18 5.15 5.94
C VAL A 101 -0.52 3.95 6.59
N PHE A 102 -1.03 3.56 7.76
CA PHE A 102 -0.94 2.20 8.26
C PHE A 102 -2.10 1.39 7.66
N ALA A 103 -1.80 0.43 6.80
CA ALA A 103 -2.77 -0.39 6.09
C ALA A 103 -2.91 -1.77 6.73
N ASN A 104 -4.16 -2.20 6.94
CA ASN A 104 -4.53 -3.59 7.16
C ASN A 104 -5.32 -4.07 5.93
N ILE A 105 -4.94 -5.23 5.39
CA ILE A 105 -5.58 -5.85 4.22
C ILE A 105 -5.99 -7.27 4.60
N THR A 106 -7.26 -7.61 4.41
CA THR A 106 -7.84 -8.90 4.77
C THR A 106 -8.54 -9.54 3.57
N PRO A 107 -8.52 -10.89 3.46
CA PRO A 107 -9.37 -11.61 2.53
C PRO A 107 -10.86 -11.36 2.80
N GLU A 108 -11.65 -11.14 1.76
CA GLU A 108 -13.11 -11.05 1.84
C GLU A 108 -13.74 -12.27 1.16
N TYR A 109 -14.78 -12.82 1.79
CA TYR A 109 -15.48 -14.02 1.32
C TYR A 109 -16.93 -13.69 0.98
N ASP A 110 -17.49 -14.33 -0.04
CA ASP A 110 -18.91 -14.24 -0.35
C ASP A 110 -19.76 -15.09 0.62
N GLU A 111 -21.10 -15.04 0.46
CA GLU A 111 -22.05 -15.79 1.29
C GLU A 111 -21.84 -17.31 1.23
N SER A 112 -21.16 -17.83 0.21
CA SER A 112 -20.83 -19.25 0.08
C SER A 112 -19.51 -19.63 0.74
N GLY A 113 -18.81 -18.68 1.35
CA GLY A 113 -17.49 -18.87 1.96
C GLY A 113 -16.35 -18.91 0.93
N LYS A 114 -16.59 -18.49 -0.31
CA LYS A 114 -15.56 -18.43 -1.35
C LYS A 114 -14.88 -17.07 -1.34
N LEU A 115 -13.55 -17.05 -1.47
CA LEU A 115 -12.76 -15.82 -1.61
C LEU A 115 -13.31 -14.98 -2.77
N SER A 116 -13.78 -13.78 -2.47
CA SER A 116 -14.47 -12.87 -3.40
C SER A 116 -13.69 -11.59 -3.68
N GLY A 117 -12.78 -11.21 -2.77
CA GLY A 117 -12.03 -9.98 -2.89
C GLY A 117 -11.10 -9.73 -1.71
N TYR A 118 -10.72 -8.47 -1.54
CA TYR A 118 -9.92 -8.02 -0.40
C TYR A 118 -10.49 -6.71 0.15
N LEU A 119 -10.56 -6.63 1.48
CA LEU A 119 -10.91 -5.42 2.24
C LEU A 119 -9.62 -4.78 2.76
N SER A 120 -9.49 -3.46 2.58
CA SER A 120 -8.44 -2.68 3.22
C SER A 120 -9.01 -1.60 4.10
N VAL A 121 -8.52 -1.55 5.34
CA VAL A 121 -8.75 -0.47 6.31
C VAL A 121 -7.42 0.21 6.59
N ARG A 122 -7.41 1.53 6.51
CA ARG A 122 -6.21 2.36 6.59
C ARG A 122 -6.39 3.44 7.64
N ARG A 123 -5.35 3.63 8.46
CA ARG A 123 -5.29 4.55 9.60
C ARG A 123 -4.09 5.48 9.46
N LYS A 124 -4.11 6.60 10.19
CA LYS A 124 -2.95 7.48 10.26
C LYS A 124 -1.81 6.72 10.96
N PRO A 125 -0.62 6.65 10.36
CA PRO A 125 0.52 6.01 11.01
C PRO A 125 1.16 6.97 12.03
N PRO A 126 1.78 6.46 13.11
CA PRO A 126 2.64 7.28 13.95
C PRO A 126 3.83 7.84 13.14
N VAL A 127 4.21 9.08 13.40
CA VAL A 127 5.36 9.71 12.73
C VAL A 127 6.64 8.89 12.94
N SER A 128 6.87 8.39 14.17
CA SER A 128 8.01 7.53 14.50
C SER A 128 8.06 6.24 13.70
N ALA A 129 6.91 5.70 13.30
CA ALA A 129 6.85 4.50 12.47
C ALA A 129 7.30 4.80 11.03
N ILE A 130 6.93 5.98 10.51
CA ILE A 130 7.37 6.44 9.19
C ILE A 130 8.86 6.72 9.18
N GLU A 131 9.37 7.43 10.18
CA GLU A 131 10.81 7.71 10.35
C GLU A 131 11.65 6.42 10.41
N ALA A 132 11.11 5.34 10.98
CA ALA A 132 11.79 4.04 11.04
C ALA A 132 11.73 3.27 9.71
N ILE A 133 10.58 3.26 9.03
CA ILE A 133 10.37 2.41 7.85
C ILE A 133 10.84 3.06 6.54
N GLU A 134 10.75 4.39 6.43
CA GLU A 134 11.08 5.10 5.19
C GLU A 134 12.54 4.91 4.75
N PRO A 135 13.55 4.95 5.63
CA PRO A 135 14.93 4.64 5.25
C PRO A 135 15.11 3.23 4.67
N ILE A 136 14.37 2.24 5.20
CA ILE A 136 14.38 0.88 4.66
C ILE A 136 13.80 0.87 3.25
N TYR A 137 12.66 1.54 3.03
CA TYR A 137 12.04 1.65 1.72
C TYR A 137 12.91 2.39 0.71
N GLN A 138 13.60 3.46 1.12
CA GLN A 138 14.55 4.18 0.25
C GLN A 138 15.67 3.25 -0.22
N GLN A 139 16.24 2.42 0.66
CA GLN A 139 17.26 1.45 0.26
C GLN A 139 16.71 0.37 -0.67
N MET A 140 15.49 -0.14 -0.40
CA MET A 140 14.79 -1.03 -1.32
C MET A 140 14.64 -0.42 -2.71
N LEU A 141 14.24 0.85 -2.82
CA LEU A 141 14.12 1.55 -4.11
C LEU A 141 15.46 1.68 -4.84
N GLN A 142 16.55 1.96 -4.13
CA GLN A 142 17.88 2.05 -4.76
C GLN A 142 18.34 0.70 -5.33
N ILE A 143 18.03 -0.39 -4.63
CA ILE A 143 18.24 -1.75 -5.12
C ILE A 143 17.41 -2.01 -6.38
N GLU A 144 16.13 -1.61 -6.37
CA GLU A 144 15.21 -1.79 -7.49
C GLU A 144 15.65 -1.02 -8.75
N LYS A 145 16.22 0.18 -8.60
CA LYS A 145 16.72 0.99 -9.74
C LYS A 145 17.90 0.34 -10.46
N SER A 146 18.68 -0.49 -9.77
CA SER A 146 19.86 -1.15 -10.33
C SER A 146 19.54 -2.55 -10.89
N ALA A 147 18.27 -2.98 -10.86
CA ALA A 147 17.86 -4.29 -11.33
C ALA A 147 17.62 -4.32 -12.85
N ILE A 148 17.91 -5.47 -13.46
CA ILE A 148 17.76 -5.70 -14.91
C ILE A 148 16.32 -5.99 -15.34
N SER A 149 15.42 -6.26 -14.40
CA SER A 149 14.00 -6.49 -14.64
C SER A 149 13.19 -6.27 -13.37
N ASP A 150 11.88 -6.06 -13.53
CA ASP A 150 10.95 -5.87 -12.40
C ASP A 150 10.96 -7.05 -11.43
N LYS A 151 11.04 -8.27 -11.97
CA LYS A 151 11.09 -9.48 -11.16
C LYS A 151 12.36 -9.52 -10.29
N VAL A 152 13.50 -9.19 -10.89
CA VAL A 152 14.78 -9.12 -10.16
C VAL A 152 14.77 -7.98 -9.14
N ALA A 153 14.15 -6.84 -9.47
CA ALA A 153 13.98 -5.70 -8.58
C ALA A 153 13.22 -6.11 -7.31
N GLU A 154 12.04 -6.72 -7.51
CA GLU A 154 11.18 -7.23 -6.43
C GLU A 154 11.83 -8.33 -5.59
N ASP A 155 12.59 -9.25 -6.20
CA ASP A 155 13.28 -10.33 -5.48
C ASP A 155 14.41 -9.76 -4.61
N LYS A 156 15.27 -8.90 -5.17
CA LYS A 156 16.42 -8.33 -4.44
C LYS A 156 16.02 -7.35 -3.34
N SER A 157 14.98 -6.55 -3.55
CA SER A 157 14.52 -5.61 -2.51
C SER A 157 13.87 -6.34 -1.33
N ILE A 158 13.16 -7.43 -1.59
CA ILE A 158 12.65 -8.31 -0.52
C ILE A 158 13.80 -9.00 0.22
N GLU A 159 14.81 -9.50 -0.49
CA GLU A 159 15.99 -10.12 0.14
C GLU A 159 16.69 -9.14 1.11
N PHE A 160 16.88 -7.89 0.69
CA PHE A 160 17.41 -6.84 1.56
C PHE A 160 16.53 -6.62 2.79
N LEU A 161 15.21 -6.51 2.62
CA LEU A 161 14.28 -6.36 3.74
C LEU A 161 14.38 -7.54 4.71
N GLN A 162 14.47 -8.77 4.20
CA GLN A 162 14.66 -9.97 5.02
C GLN A 162 15.95 -9.90 5.84
N GLN A 163 17.06 -9.47 5.25
CA GLN A 163 18.33 -9.29 5.98
C GLN A 163 18.20 -8.24 7.09
N GLN A 164 17.46 -7.15 6.88
CA GLN A 164 17.20 -6.16 7.93
C GLN A 164 16.38 -6.76 9.08
N LEU A 165 15.33 -7.51 8.75
CA LEU A 165 14.47 -8.19 9.71
C LEU A 165 15.23 -9.22 10.53
N GLU A 166 16.10 -10.02 9.90
CA GLU A 166 16.99 -10.98 10.57
C GLU A 166 17.96 -10.30 11.54
N SER A 167 18.58 -9.20 11.11
CA SER A 167 19.43 -8.36 11.95
C SER A 167 18.70 -7.86 13.21
N LEU A 168 17.44 -7.45 13.04
CA LEU A 168 16.58 -6.99 14.12
C LEU A 168 15.95 -8.14 14.93
N LYS A 169 16.05 -9.38 14.46
CA LYS A 169 15.42 -10.58 15.05
C LYS A 169 13.89 -10.44 15.20
N VAL A 170 13.25 -9.86 14.20
CA VAL A 170 11.80 -9.67 14.16
C VAL A 170 11.23 -10.13 12.83
N GLU A 171 9.98 -10.58 12.83
CA GLU A 171 9.24 -10.80 11.60
C GLU A 171 8.69 -9.47 11.05
N TYR A 172 8.41 -9.40 9.75
CA TYR A 172 7.91 -8.17 9.12
C TYR A 172 6.63 -7.65 9.78
N GLN A 173 5.68 -8.55 10.05
CA GLN A 173 4.40 -8.19 10.66
C GLN A 173 4.60 -7.68 12.10
N ASP A 174 5.50 -8.29 12.86
CA ASP A 174 5.81 -7.88 14.23
C ASP A 174 6.46 -6.50 14.26
N LEU A 175 7.43 -6.24 13.36
CA LEU A 175 8.04 -4.91 13.20
C LEU A 175 6.99 -3.85 12.90
N VAL A 176 6.14 -4.11 11.89
CA VAL A 176 5.12 -3.14 11.47
C VAL A 176 4.14 -2.82 12.59
N ILE A 177 3.69 -3.85 13.33
CA ILE A 177 2.75 -3.70 14.44
C ILE A 177 3.44 -3.06 15.66
N SER A 178 4.70 -3.38 15.97
CA SER A 178 5.42 -2.77 17.10
C SER A 178 5.57 -1.26 16.88
N LEU A 179 6.00 -0.86 15.68
CA LEU A 179 6.12 0.54 15.29
C LEU A 179 4.79 1.28 15.40
N PHE A 180 3.66 0.64 15.05
CA PHE A 180 2.34 1.26 15.15
C PHE A 180 1.94 1.51 16.60
N ASN A 181 2.33 0.58 17.49
CA ASN A 181 2.07 0.66 18.92
C ASN A 181 3.10 1.49 19.70
N GLY A 182 4.10 2.07 19.02
CA GLY A 182 5.18 2.83 19.66
C GLY A 182 6.13 1.97 20.50
N LYS A 183 6.36 0.71 20.10
CA LYS A 183 7.25 -0.26 20.77
C LYS A 183 8.46 -0.62 19.94
#